data_AF-A0A1Q7UF91-F1
#
_entry.id   AF-A0A1Q7UF91-F1
#
_cell.length_a   1.000
_cell.length_b   1.000
_cell.length_c   1.000
_cell.angle_alpha   90.00
_cell.angle_beta   90.00
_cell.angle_gamma   90.00
#
_symmetry.space_group_name_H-M   'P 1'
#
loop_
_entity.id
_entity.type
_entity.pdbx_description
1 polymer ?
#
loop_
_entity_poly.entity_id
_entity_poly.type
_entity_poly.pdbx_seq_one_letter_code
_entity_poly.pdbx_strand_id
1 'polypeptide(L)'
;MVDRLILEELRRAPAHGYAISTALARRGLHVARNSVHSALRRLERDGVVTGKWQDGRRRRVYRLTRAGDEALRLRRLEVRSLSRR
;
A
#
# COMPACT_ATOMS: atom_id res chain seq x y z
N MET A 1 3.98 -9.77 -1.71
CA MET A 1 2.64 -9.72 -2.34
C MET A 1 1.77 -8.58 -1.81
N VAL A 2 1.57 -8.47 -0.48
CA VAL A 2 0.71 -7.44 0.16
C VAL A 2 1.12 -5.99 -0.17
N ASP A 3 2.42 -5.71 -0.21
CA ASP A 3 2.95 -4.36 -0.45
C ASP A 3 2.49 -3.78 -1.79
N ARG A 4 2.48 -4.59 -2.85
CA ARG A 4 2.00 -4.19 -4.18
C ARG A 4 0.54 -3.76 -4.14
N LEU A 5 -0.31 -4.53 -3.45
CA LEU A 5 -1.73 -4.26 -3.32
C LEU A 5 -1.98 -2.95 -2.56
N ILE A 6 -1.21 -2.70 -1.49
CA ILE A 6 -1.29 -1.46 -0.72
C ILE A 6 -0.88 -0.25 -1.58
N LEU A 7 0.22 -0.36 -2.32
CA LEU A 7 0.68 0.71 -3.20
C LEU A 7 -0.32 0.99 -4.33
N GLU A 8 -0.97 -0.05 -4.89
CA GLU A 8 -2.03 0.10 -5.89
C GLU A 8 -3.25 0.87 -5.35
N GLU A 9 -3.67 0.59 -4.11
CA GLU A 9 -4.75 1.33 -3.46
C GLU A 9 -4.35 2.78 -3.19
N LEU A 10 -3.16 3.01 -2.64
CA LEU A 10 -2.65 4.35 -2.33
C LEU A 10 -2.37 5.21 -3.57
N ARG A 11 -2.21 4.59 -4.73
CA ARG A 11 -2.11 5.31 -6.00
C ARG A 11 -3.44 5.90 -6.46
N ARG A 12 -4.57 5.34 -6.03
CA ARG A 12 -5.91 5.87 -6.35
C ARG A 12 -6.20 7.10 -5.50
N ALA A 13 -5.96 7.01 -4.19
CA ALA A 13 -6.11 8.11 -3.25
C ALA A 13 -5.35 7.84 -1.93
N PRO A 14 -4.97 8.90 -1.19
CA PRO A 14 -4.49 8.74 0.18
C PRO A 14 -5.53 8.04 1.06
N ALA A 15 -5.10 7.11 1.93
CA ALA A 15 -6.01 6.30 2.74
C ALA A 15 -5.39 5.89 4.08
N HIS A 16 -6.24 5.65 5.08
CA HIS A 16 -5.82 5.01 6.33
C HIS A 16 -5.83 3.48 6.20
N GLY A 17 -5.05 2.79 7.04
CA GLY A 17 -4.87 1.33 6.94
C GLY A 17 -6.18 0.52 6.93
N TYR A 18 -7.18 0.95 7.70
CA TYR A 18 -8.51 0.32 7.67
C TYR A 18 -9.20 0.43 6.30
N ALA A 19 -9.18 1.61 5.66
CA ALA A 19 -9.80 1.81 4.34
C ALA A 19 -9.12 0.92 3.29
N ILE A 20 -7.79 0.77 3.37
CA ILE A 20 -7.03 -0.11 2.49
C ILE A 20 -7.47 -1.57 2.68
N SER A 21 -7.50 -2.07 3.93
CA SER A 21 -7.96 -3.45 4.18
C SER A 21 -9.40 -3.71 3.69
N THR A 22 -10.29 -2.74 3.88
CA THR A 22 -11.68 -2.82 3.42
C THR A 22 -11.79 -2.81 1.90
N ALA A 23 -10.99 -1.96 1.22
CA ALA A 23 -10.96 -1.91 -0.24
C ALA A 23 -10.44 -3.21 -0.85
N LEU A 24 -9.41 -3.82 -0.25
CA LEU A 24 -8.89 -5.12 -0.67
C LEU A 24 -9.92 -6.24 -0.46
N ALA A 25 -10.58 -6.26 0.69
CA ALA A 25 -11.63 -7.26 0.97
C ALA A 25 -12.80 -7.18 -0.03
N ARG A 26 -13.22 -5.97 -0.43
CA ARG A 26 -14.24 -5.77 -1.47
C ARG A 26 -13.85 -6.31 -2.85
N ARG A 27 -12.56 -6.52 -3.10
CA ARG A 27 -12.00 -7.13 -4.32
C ARG A 27 -11.77 -8.64 -4.18
N GLY A 28 -12.24 -9.26 -3.10
CA GLY A 28 -11.98 -10.68 -2.79
C GLY A 28 -10.57 -10.94 -2.25
N LEU A 29 -9.79 -9.90 -1.93
CA LEU A 29 -8.42 -10.01 -1.44
C LEU A 29 -8.41 -9.87 0.09
N HIS A 30 -8.52 -10.99 0.78
CA HIS A 30 -8.55 -11.05 2.23
C HIS A 30 -7.15 -10.93 2.83
N VAL A 31 -6.70 -9.70 3.06
CA VAL A 31 -5.45 -9.41 3.77
C VAL A 31 -5.74 -9.10 5.23
N ALA A 32 -5.09 -9.81 6.14
CA ALA A 32 -5.23 -9.57 7.57
C ALA A 32 -4.84 -8.13 7.94
N ARG A 33 -5.63 -7.48 8.81
CA ARG A 33 -5.44 -6.06 9.17
C ARG A 33 -4.05 -5.80 9.76
N ASN A 34 -3.55 -6.71 10.60
CA ASN A 34 -2.20 -6.64 11.16
C ASN A 34 -1.10 -6.64 10.08
N SER A 35 -1.33 -7.36 8.98
CA SER A 35 -0.42 -7.45 7.85
C SER A 35 -0.40 -6.14 7.07
N VAL A 36 -1.58 -5.52 6.87
CA VAL A 36 -1.68 -4.19 6.27
C VAL A 36 -0.92 -3.15 7.10
N HIS A 37 -1.12 -3.13 8.41
CA HIS A 37 -0.41 -2.19 9.29
C HIS A 37 1.10 -2.41 9.29
N SER A 38 1.56 -3.66 9.35
CA SER A 38 2.98 -3.98 9.37
C SER A 38 3.65 -3.66 8.03
N ALA A 39 2.95 -3.90 6.91
CA ALA A 39 3.40 -3.48 5.60
C ALA A 39 3.46 -1.96 5.46
N LEU A 40 2.44 -1.22 5.89
CA LEU A 40 2.45 0.25 5.86
C LEU A 40 3.62 0.84 6.66
N ARG A 41 3.93 0.28 7.84
CA ARG A 41 5.10 0.71 8.62
C ARG A 41 6.41 0.44 7.89
N ARG A 42 6.57 -0.73 7.25
CA ARG A 42 7.75 -1.04 6.44
C ARG A 42 7.87 -0.07 5.25
N LEU A 43 6.81 0.08 4.48
CA LEU A 43 6.73 0.99 3.33
C LEU A 43 7.02 2.45 3.71
N GLU A 44 6.61 2.87 4.91
CA GLU A 44 6.90 4.22 5.41
C GLU A 44 8.38 4.37 5.78
N ARG A 45 8.99 3.37 6.44
CA ARG A 45 10.43 3.36 6.72
C ARG A 45 11.28 3.36 5.44
N ASP A 46 10.81 2.66 4.41
CA ASP A 46 11.49 2.57 3.11
C ASP A 46 11.26 3.83 2.24
N GLY A 47 10.52 4.83 2.74
CA GLY A 47 10.26 6.09 2.02
C GLY A 47 9.31 5.96 0.82
N VAL A 48 8.70 4.80 0.61
CA VAL A 48 7.78 4.57 -0.52
C VAL A 48 6.36 5.06 -0.25
N VAL A 49 6.00 5.26 1.03
CA VAL A 49 4.79 5.99 1.44
C VAL A 49 5.13 7.00 2.53
N THR A 50 4.29 8.01 2.70
CA THR A 50 4.35 8.95 3.83
C THR A 50 3.05 8.92 4.61
N GLY A 51 3.13 8.92 5.94
CA GLY A 51 1.97 8.94 6.83
C GLY A 51 1.81 10.28 7.54
N LYS A 52 0.61 10.87 7.46
CA LYS A 52 0.23 12.05 8.24
C LYS A 52 -0.89 11.69 9.22
N TRP A 53 -0.73 12.09 10.48
CA TRP A 53 -1.79 12.00 11.46
C TRP A 53 -2.92 13.02 11.15
N GLN A 54 -4.15 12.56 11.25
CA GLN A 54 -5.38 13.35 11.16
C GLN A 54 -6.26 13.07 12.38
N ASP A 55 -7.32 13.87 12.55
CA ASP A 55 -8.31 13.75 13.62
C ASP A 55 -7.68 13.69 15.02
N GLY A 56 -6.77 14.62 15.32
CA GLY A 56 -6.08 14.64 16.63
C GLY A 56 -5.22 13.41 16.88
N ARG A 57 -4.54 12.88 15.85
CA ARG A 57 -3.72 11.66 15.90
C ARG A 57 -4.51 10.36 16.12
N ARG A 58 -5.81 10.36 15.88
CA ARG A 58 -6.63 9.14 15.92
C ARG A 58 -6.45 8.28 14.67
N ARG A 59 -6.09 8.88 13.54
CA ARG A 59 -5.96 8.18 12.25
C ARG A 59 -4.70 8.59 11.52
N ARG A 60 -3.90 7.62 11.07
CA ARG A 60 -2.75 7.86 10.18
C ARG A 60 -3.18 7.62 8.74
N VAL A 61 -3.16 8.68 7.94
CA VAL A 61 -3.45 8.65 6.50
C VAL A 61 -2.14 8.53 5.76
N TYR A 62 -2.04 7.50 4.91
CA TYR A 62 -0.87 7.25 4.10
C TYR A 62 -1.08 7.78 2.68
N ARG A 63 0.00 8.23 2.06
CA ARG A 63 0.05 8.68 0.67
C ARG A 63 1.26 8.06 -0.01
N LEU A 64 1.09 7.68 -1.27
CA LEU A 64 2.19 7.20 -2.11
C LEU A 64 3.21 8.33 -2.37
N THR A 65 4.50 8.06 -2.22
CA THR A 65 5.55 9.00 -2.61
C THR A 65 5.93 8.81 -4.08
N ARG A 66 6.74 9.72 -4.63
CA ARG A 66 7.31 9.55 -5.98
C ARG A 66 8.13 8.25 -6.08
N ALA A 67 8.97 7.97 -5.08
CA ALA A 67 9.72 6.72 -4.99
C ALA A 67 8.78 5.50 -4.92
N GLY A 68 7.65 5.62 -4.23
CA GLY A 68 6.63 4.56 -4.18
C GLY A 68 5.96 4.27 -5.53
N ASP A 69 5.66 5.29 -6.33
CA ASP A 69 5.09 5.08 -7.67
C ASP A 69 6.10 4.41 -8.62
N GLU A 70 7.36 4.84 -8.57
CA GLU A 70 8.46 4.21 -9.33
C GLU A 70 8.65 2.75 -8.91
N ALA A 71 8.72 2.48 -7.60
CA ALA A 71 8.86 1.14 -7.08
C ALA A 71 7.66 0.24 -7.41
N LEU A 72 6.44 0.81 -7.52
CA LEU A 72 5.26 0.09 -7.99
C LEU A 72 5.32 -0.17 -9.50
N ARG A 73 5.91 0.72 -10.28
CA ARG A 73 6.12 0.52 -11.72
C ARG A 73 7.13 -0.60 -11.97
N LEU A 74 8.27 -0.59 -11.27
CA LEU A 74 9.30 -1.64 -11.38
C LEU A 74 8.76 -3.03 -11.01
N ARG A 75 8.06 -3.13 -9.88
CA ARG A 75 7.44 -4.40 -9.44
C ARG A 75 6.38 -4.92 -10.41
N ARG A 76 5.72 -4.04 -11.18
CA ARG A 76 4.78 -4.45 -12.24
C ARG A 76 5.49 -5.00 -13.47
N LEU A 77 6.70 -4.51 -13.76
CA LEU A 77 7.51 -5.01 -14.86
C LEU A 77 8.10 -6.39 -14.54
N GLU A 78 8.55 -6.63 -13.30
CA GLU A 78 9.07 -7.94 -12.86
C GLU A 78 8.05 -9.08 -12.94
N VAL A 79 6.78 -8.82 -12.60
CA VAL A 79 5.72 -9.84 -12.68
C VAL A 79 5.43 -10.22 -14.15
N ARG A 80 5.62 -9.30 -15.08
CA ARG A 80 5.37 -9.52 -16.52
C ARG A 80 6.46 -10.41 -17.15
N SER A 81 7.68 -10.38 -16.64
CA SER A 81 8.78 -11.25 -17.08
C SER A 81 8.71 -12.67 -16.48
N LEU A 82 8.04 -12.85 -15.34
CA LEU A 82 7.91 -14.15 -14.66
C LEU A 82 6.69 -14.98 -15.08
N SER A 83 5.71 -14.42 -15.81
CA SER A 83 4.53 -15.15 -16.31
C SER A 83 4.76 -15.85 -17.67
N ARG A 84 6.01 -16.13 -18.03
CA ARG A 84 6.38 -16.84 -19.26
C ARG A 84 7.36 -17.96 -18.92
N ARG A 85 6.92 -18.96 -18.17
CA ARG A 85 7.56 -20.28 -18.04
C ARG A 85 6.48 -21.34 -17.84
#